data_AF-N6XSS3-F1
#
_entry.id   AF-N6XSS3-F1
#
_cell.length_a   1.000
_cell.length_b   1.000
_cell.length_c   1.000
_cell.angle_alpha   90.00
_cell.angle_beta   90.00
_cell.angle_gamma   90.00
#
_symmetry.space_group_name_H-M   'P 1'
#
loop_
_entity.id
_entity.type
_entity.pdbx_description
1 polymer ?
#
loop_
_entity_poly.entity_id
_entity_poly.type
_entity_poly.pdbx_seq_one_letter_code
_entity_poly.pdbx_strand_id
1 'polypeptide(L)'
;MANSMDEAAQAATPRFNLVDEPWIPVRWLDGRHGELGIRDTLLQAERIAEIQDASPLVVAALHRFLLAVLYRALEGPADGQQAKTWFKQGWAGGKIEAYLEKWRERFWLFDPRYPFAAQRQLPWPVDVNYPGRWKRGMRGSAF
;
A
#
# COMPACT_ATOMS: atom_id res chain seq x y z
N MET A 1 14.74 -17.62 35.07
CA MET A 1 15.62 -16.81 34.20
C MET A 1 15.47 -17.28 32.75
N ALA A 2 14.32 -17.00 32.13
CA ALA A 2 14.02 -17.46 30.77
C ALA A 2 12.98 -16.57 30.06
N ASN A 3 13.07 -15.24 30.22
CA ASN A 3 12.14 -14.32 29.54
C ASN A 3 12.80 -13.07 28.95
N SER A 4 14.13 -13.00 28.91
CA SER A 4 14.87 -11.83 28.43
C SER A 4 15.22 -11.91 26.94
N MET A 5 15.12 -13.09 26.32
CA MET A 5 15.47 -13.32 24.91
C MET A 5 14.23 -13.29 23.98
N ASP A 6 13.02 -13.53 24.49
CA ASP A 6 11.77 -13.42 23.71
C ASP A 6 11.28 -11.96 23.58
N GLU A 7 11.47 -11.11 24.59
CA GLU A 7 11.11 -9.68 24.49
C GLU A 7 12.03 -8.92 23.51
N ALA A 8 13.32 -9.31 23.44
CA ALA A 8 14.28 -8.70 22.52
C ALA A 8 14.06 -9.13 21.06
N ALA A 9 13.55 -10.34 20.81
CA ALA A 9 13.22 -10.83 19.46
C ALA A 9 11.90 -10.25 18.92
N GLN A 10 10.99 -9.79 19.79
CA GLN A 10 9.79 -9.05 19.39
C GLN A 10 10.05 -7.56 19.08
N ALA A 11 11.25 -7.03 19.42
CA ALA A 11 11.54 -5.60 19.41
C ALA A 11 11.97 -5.02 18.05
N ALA A 12 12.01 -5.81 16.96
CA ALA A 12 12.47 -5.31 15.67
C ALA A 12 11.76 -5.93 14.46
N THR A 13 10.46 -6.21 14.54
CA THR A 13 9.70 -6.40 13.29
C THR A 13 9.67 -5.05 12.57
N PRO A 14 10.27 -4.88 11.38
CA PRO A 14 10.27 -3.62 10.68
C PRO A 14 8.81 -3.21 10.41
N ARG A 15 8.37 -2.15 11.07
CA ARG A 15 7.03 -1.61 10.93
C ARG A 15 7.04 -0.60 9.81
N PHE A 16 6.41 -0.93 8.69
CA PHE A 16 6.33 -0.05 7.52
C PHE A 16 4.92 0.52 7.40
N ASN A 17 4.75 1.83 7.63
CA ASN A 17 3.45 2.49 7.50
C ASN A 17 3.31 3.16 6.15
N LEU A 18 2.35 2.74 5.33
CA LEU A 18 2.13 3.27 3.99
C LEU A 18 1.73 4.77 3.98
N VAL A 19 1.31 5.32 5.12
CA VAL A 19 0.95 6.74 5.25
C VAL A 19 2.19 7.63 5.14
N ASP A 20 3.24 7.28 5.87
CA ASP A 20 4.42 8.12 6.10
C ASP A 20 5.64 7.64 5.31
N GLU A 21 5.80 6.32 5.16
CA GLU A 21 6.98 5.74 4.50
C GLU A 21 6.93 5.96 2.98
N PRO A 22 8.09 6.18 2.33
CA PRO A 22 8.16 6.36 0.88
C PRO A 22 7.97 5.01 0.18
N TRP A 23 6.94 4.91 -0.67
CA TRP A 23 6.71 3.69 -1.48
C TRP A 23 5.98 3.95 -2.81
N ILE A 24 5.35 5.12 -2.98
CA ILE A 24 4.66 5.49 -4.20
C ILE A 24 5.66 6.20 -5.11
N PRO A 25 6.05 5.60 -6.25
CA PRO A 25 6.99 6.23 -7.17
C PRO A 25 6.32 7.37 -7.94
N VAL A 26 6.92 8.55 -7.84
CA VAL A 26 6.42 9.78 -8.46
C VAL A 26 7.50 10.47 -9.27
N ARG A 27 7.06 11.16 -10.31
CA ARG A 27 7.87 12.14 -11.02
C ARG A 27 7.38 13.53 -10.68
N TRP A 28 8.28 14.38 -10.23
CA TRP A 28 8.01 15.78 -9.93
C TRP A 28 7.86 16.61 -11.22
N LEU A 29 7.25 17.79 -11.11
CA LEU A 29 7.15 18.74 -12.23
C LEU A 29 8.52 19.19 -12.78
N ASP A 30 9.57 19.13 -11.96
CA ASP A 30 10.95 19.44 -12.36
C ASP A 30 11.66 18.26 -13.07
N GLY A 31 10.97 17.14 -13.26
CA GLY A 31 11.49 15.94 -13.92
C GLY A 31 12.27 14.98 -13.02
N ARG A 32 12.49 15.31 -11.75
CA ARG A 32 13.12 14.38 -10.79
C ARG A 32 12.17 13.24 -10.44
N HIS A 33 12.74 12.07 -10.12
CA HIS A 33 12.01 10.96 -9.55
C HIS A 33 12.16 10.94 -8.04
N GLY A 34 11.14 10.45 -7.34
CA GLY A 34 11.17 10.24 -5.90
C GLY A 34 10.11 9.22 -5.50
N GLU A 35 10.09 8.90 -4.21
CA GLU A 35 9.07 8.06 -3.61
C GLU A 35 8.43 8.82 -2.45
N LEU A 36 7.11 8.72 -2.34
CA LEU A 36 6.33 9.38 -1.30
C LEU A 36 5.42 8.39 -0.57
N GLY A 37 5.04 8.74 0.65
CA GLY A 37 3.94 8.09 1.36
C GLY A 37 2.58 8.59 0.86
N ILE A 38 1.49 7.98 1.35
CA ILE A 38 0.12 8.38 0.99
C ILE A 38 -0.15 9.83 1.42
N ARG A 39 0.33 10.23 2.61
CA ARG A 39 0.13 11.60 3.13
C ARG A 39 0.73 12.63 2.19
N ASP A 40 2.02 12.50 1.89
CA ASP A 40 2.72 13.45 1.03
C ASP A 40 2.21 13.44 -0.41
N THR A 41 1.85 12.27 -0.95
CA THR A 41 1.29 12.17 -2.30
C THR A 41 -0.01 12.97 -2.42
N LEU A 42 -0.89 12.93 -1.41
CA LEU A 42 -2.15 13.68 -1.40
C LEU A 42 -1.98 15.16 -1.03
N LEU A 43 -1.01 15.50 -0.19
CA LEU A 43 -0.79 16.90 0.20
C LEU A 43 0.02 17.69 -0.84
N GLN A 44 0.93 17.03 -1.54
CA GLN A 44 1.84 17.65 -2.52
C GLN A 44 1.45 17.34 -3.98
N ALA A 45 0.21 16.90 -4.21
CA ALA A 45 -0.27 16.46 -5.52
C ALA A 45 -0.04 17.48 -6.64
N GLU A 46 -0.15 18.78 -6.34
CA GLU A 46 0.09 19.89 -7.28
C GLU A 46 1.54 20.02 -7.77
N ARG A 47 2.50 19.41 -7.06
CA ARG A 47 3.93 19.42 -7.39
C ARG A 47 4.37 18.17 -8.14
N ILE A 48 3.49 17.16 -8.18
CA ILE A 48 3.73 15.87 -8.81
C ILE A 48 3.23 15.94 -10.25
N ALA A 49 4.07 15.57 -11.20
CA ALA A 49 3.68 15.48 -12.60
C ALA A 49 2.88 14.20 -12.87
N GLU A 50 3.35 13.06 -12.35
CA GLU A 50 2.69 11.76 -12.51
C GLU A 50 3.20 10.72 -11.49
N ILE A 51 2.39 9.69 -11.26
CA ILE A 51 2.82 8.44 -10.62
C ILE A 51 3.36 7.52 -11.72
N GLN A 52 4.59 7.03 -11.57
CA GLN A 52 5.28 6.26 -12.61
C GLN A 52 5.70 4.88 -12.10
N ASP A 53 5.27 3.83 -12.78
CA ASP A 53 5.71 2.46 -12.54
C ASP A 53 5.91 1.73 -13.87
N ALA A 54 6.78 0.72 -13.89
CA ALA A 54 7.01 -0.09 -15.09
C ALA A 54 5.74 -0.82 -15.56
N SER A 55 4.81 -1.08 -14.64
CA SER A 55 3.53 -1.72 -14.91
C SER A 55 2.38 -0.70 -14.95
N PRO A 56 1.72 -0.50 -16.11
CA PRO A 56 0.54 0.36 -16.20
C PRO A 56 -0.61 -0.06 -15.27
N LEU A 57 -0.68 -1.35 -14.93
CA LEU A 57 -1.67 -1.88 -13.99
C LEU A 57 -1.40 -1.39 -12.56
N VAL A 58 -0.13 -1.30 -12.16
CA VAL A 58 0.26 -0.77 -10.85
C VAL A 58 -0.11 0.71 -10.76
N VAL A 59 0.23 1.48 -11.80
CA VAL A 59 -0.17 2.91 -11.88
C VAL A 59 -1.69 3.06 -11.72
N ALA A 60 -2.47 2.28 -12.46
CA ALA A 60 -3.93 2.34 -12.38
C ALA A 60 -4.48 1.91 -11.00
N ALA A 61 -3.86 0.92 -10.35
CA ALA A 61 -4.23 0.49 -9.01
C ALA A 61 -3.93 1.57 -7.96
N LEU A 62 -2.76 2.20 -8.03
CA LEU A 62 -2.35 3.28 -7.14
C LEU A 62 -3.30 4.47 -7.23
N HIS A 63 -3.68 4.89 -8.45
CA HIS A 63 -4.66 5.96 -8.63
C HIS A 63 -6.00 5.62 -7.99
N ARG A 64 -6.53 4.41 -8.22
CA ARG A 64 -7.81 3.98 -7.62
C ARG A 64 -7.75 3.95 -6.10
N PHE A 65 -6.63 3.48 -5.55
CA PHE A 65 -6.41 3.43 -4.12
C PHE A 65 -6.34 4.83 -3.49
N LEU A 66 -5.52 5.73 -4.04
CA LEU A 66 -5.40 7.11 -3.58
C LEU A 66 -6.72 7.86 -3.68
N LEU A 67 -7.46 7.67 -4.78
CA LEU A 67 -8.81 8.21 -4.92
C LEU A 67 -9.74 7.69 -3.83
N ALA A 68 -9.74 6.39 -3.54
CA ALA A 68 -10.59 5.82 -2.49
C ALA A 68 -10.27 6.41 -1.11
N VAL A 69 -8.99 6.64 -0.80
CA VAL A 69 -8.57 7.33 0.44
C VAL A 69 -9.07 8.77 0.45
N LEU A 70 -8.88 9.50 -0.65
CA LEU A 70 -9.31 10.89 -0.79
C LEU A 70 -10.83 11.03 -0.63
N TYR A 71 -11.62 10.19 -1.32
CA TYR A 71 -13.08 10.20 -1.22
C TYR A 71 -13.55 9.93 0.21
N ARG A 72 -12.94 8.97 0.91
CA ARG A 72 -13.30 8.71 2.32
C ARG A 72 -12.88 9.82 3.27
N ALA A 73 -11.73 10.45 3.03
CA ALA A 73 -11.23 11.54 3.87
C ALA A 73 -12.03 12.83 3.72
N LEU A 74 -12.49 13.13 2.51
CA LEU A 74 -13.30 14.30 2.23
C LEU A 74 -14.80 14.08 2.43
N GLU A 75 -15.20 12.85 2.80
CA GLU A 75 -16.61 12.40 2.85
C GLU A 75 -17.34 12.55 1.51
N GLY A 76 -16.57 12.44 0.43
CA GLY A 76 -17.02 12.56 -0.95
C GLY A 76 -17.40 13.98 -1.36
N PRO A 77 -17.27 14.33 -2.65
CA PRO A 77 -17.98 15.48 -3.17
C PRO A 77 -19.46 15.11 -3.21
N ALA A 78 -20.29 15.90 -2.56
CA ALA A 78 -21.74 15.74 -2.58
C ALA A 78 -22.30 15.89 -4.01
N ASP A 79 -21.60 16.63 -4.88
CA ASP A 79 -21.96 16.84 -6.27
C ASP A 79 -20.75 17.10 -7.19
N GLY A 80 -20.99 17.10 -8.51
CA GLY A 80 -19.95 17.39 -9.50
C GLY A 80 -19.43 18.83 -9.47
N GLN A 81 -20.14 19.77 -8.83
CA GLN A 81 -19.71 21.16 -8.71
C GLN A 81 -18.67 21.31 -7.61
N GLN A 82 -18.84 20.61 -6.49
CA GLN A 82 -17.89 20.52 -5.39
C GLN A 82 -16.59 19.84 -5.85
N ALA A 83 -16.70 18.77 -6.67
CA ALA A 83 -15.54 18.15 -7.31
C ALA A 83 -14.77 19.16 -8.19
N LYS A 84 -15.47 19.98 -8.98
CA LYS A 84 -14.83 21.05 -9.78
C LYS A 84 -14.18 22.12 -8.91
N THR A 85 -14.79 22.49 -7.79
CA THR A 85 -14.22 23.45 -6.85
C THR A 85 -12.92 22.91 -6.26
N TRP A 86 -12.89 21.65 -5.82
CA TRP A 86 -11.67 21.01 -5.33
C TRP A 86 -10.59 20.90 -6.41
N PHE A 87 -10.97 20.61 -7.65
CA PHE A 87 -10.02 20.60 -8.77
C PHE A 87 -9.37 21.97 -9.01
N LYS A 88 -10.12 23.07 -8.80
CA LYS A 88 -9.62 24.44 -9.04
C LYS A 88 -8.88 25.04 -7.86
N GLN A 89 -9.30 24.73 -6.64
CA GLN A 89 -8.83 25.40 -5.42
C GLN A 89 -7.98 24.49 -4.53
N GLY A 90 -7.81 23.23 -4.91
CA GLY A 90 -7.28 22.19 -4.04
C GLY A 90 -8.32 21.70 -3.03
N TRP A 91 -7.94 20.68 -2.27
CA TRP A 91 -8.76 20.13 -1.19
C TRP A 91 -8.24 20.56 0.18
N ALA A 92 -9.10 20.47 1.21
CA ALA A 92 -8.73 20.80 2.57
C ALA A 92 -7.75 19.75 3.14
N GLY A 93 -6.45 20.02 3.07
CA GLY A 93 -5.38 19.12 3.54
C GLY A 93 -5.60 18.63 4.98
N GLY A 94 -6.09 19.51 5.87
CA GLY A 94 -6.38 19.14 7.26
C GLY A 94 -7.44 18.03 7.43
N LYS A 95 -8.40 17.89 6.51
CA LYS A 95 -9.36 16.76 6.54
C LYS A 95 -8.68 15.44 6.19
N ILE A 96 -7.74 15.48 5.24
CA ILE A 96 -6.96 14.32 4.82
C ILE A 96 -6.04 13.88 5.95
N GLU A 97 -5.32 14.81 6.57
CA GLU A 97 -4.47 14.53 7.72
C GLU A 97 -5.26 13.92 8.89
N ALA A 98 -6.40 14.52 9.25
CA ALA A 98 -7.26 14.00 10.32
C ALA A 98 -7.77 12.58 10.02
N TYR A 99 -8.13 12.29 8.77
CA TYR A 99 -8.56 10.95 8.36
C TYR A 99 -7.41 9.94 8.43
N LEU A 100 -6.24 10.30 7.88
CA LEU A 100 -5.07 9.42 7.87
C LEU A 100 -4.58 9.13 9.30
N GLU A 101 -4.62 10.12 10.19
CA GLU A 101 -4.27 9.94 11.59
C GLU A 101 -5.26 9.01 12.30
N LYS A 102 -6.57 9.23 12.11
CA LYS A 102 -7.62 8.37 12.67
C LYS A 102 -7.48 6.89 12.28
N TRP A 103 -7.04 6.62 11.05
CA TRP A 103 -6.93 5.26 10.51
C TRP A 103 -5.49 4.75 10.42
N ARG A 104 -4.51 5.45 11.00
CA ARG A 104 -3.08 5.17 10.87
C ARG A 104 -2.71 3.72 11.17
N GLU A 105 -3.34 3.15 12.21
CA GLU A 105 -3.13 1.77 12.63
C GLU A 105 -3.56 0.70 11.60
N ARG A 106 -4.31 1.08 10.56
CA ARG A 106 -4.73 0.15 9.49
C ARG A 106 -3.82 0.17 8.27
N PHE A 107 -2.86 1.08 8.21
CA PHE A 107 -1.93 1.23 7.08
C PHE A 107 -0.55 0.63 7.35
N TRP A 108 -0.39 -0.09 8.45
CA TRP A 108 0.79 -0.90 8.69
C TRP A 108 0.82 -2.11 7.74
N LEU A 109 1.84 -2.17 6.90
CA LEU A 109 2.05 -3.32 6.00
C LEU A 109 2.27 -4.60 6.79
N PHE A 110 3.01 -4.50 7.90
CA PHE A 110 3.31 -5.59 8.82
C PHE A 110 2.71 -5.27 10.19
N ASP A 111 1.46 -5.68 10.42
CA ASP A 111 0.83 -5.62 11.74
C ASP A 111 0.37 -7.03 12.19
N PRO A 112 0.60 -7.42 13.46
CA PRO A 112 0.20 -8.72 13.97
C PRO A 112 -1.32 -8.95 13.99
N ARG A 113 -2.12 -7.88 14.05
CA ARG A 113 -3.59 -7.91 14.20
C ARG A 113 -4.31 -7.51 12.92
N TYR A 114 -3.82 -6.53 12.18
CA TYR A 114 -4.47 -5.96 10.99
C TYR A 114 -3.47 -5.61 9.88
N PRO A 115 -2.79 -6.61 9.26
CA PRO A 115 -1.85 -6.32 8.19
C PRO A 115 -2.58 -5.74 6.96
N PHE A 116 -2.04 -4.68 6.39
CA PHE A 116 -2.63 -4.03 5.22
C PHE A 116 -2.62 -4.99 4.01
N ALA A 117 -3.78 -5.18 3.38
CA ALA A 117 -3.98 -5.97 2.15
C ALA A 117 -3.50 -7.45 2.17
N ALA A 118 -3.10 -7.97 3.32
CA ALA A 118 -2.72 -9.37 3.50
C ALA A 118 -3.73 -10.10 4.39
N GLN A 119 -3.97 -11.38 4.09
CA GLN A 119 -4.68 -12.26 4.99
C GLN A 119 -3.72 -12.69 6.11
N ARG A 120 -4.18 -12.66 7.37
CA ARG A 120 -3.44 -13.26 8.50
C ARG A 120 -3.10 -14.70 8.11
N GLN A 121 -1.80 -15.00 7.99
CA GLN A 121 -1.21 -16.29 7.63
C GLN A 121 -2.24 -17.32 7.14
N LEU A 122 -2.39 -17.46 5.84
CA LEU A 122 -3.05 -18.65 5.30
C LEU A 122 -2.26 -19.87 5.82
N PRO A 123 -2.86 -20.78 6.58
CA PRO A 123 -2.21 -22.06 6.85
C PRO A 123 -2.05 -22.73 5.49
N TRP A 124 -0.82 -22.77 4.98
CA TRP A 124 -0.51 -23.67 3.89
C TRP A 124 -0.85 -25.08 4.40
N PRO A 125 -1.60 -25.90 3.66
CA PRO A 125 -1.85 -27.26 4.08
C PRO A 125 -0.51 -28.01 4.04
N VAL A 126 0.09 -28.19 5.21
CA VAL A 126 1.06 -29.25 5.44
C VAL A 126 0.25 -30.54 5.28
N ASP A 127 0.60 -31.35 4.29
CA ASP A 127 -0.03 -32.64 3.99
C ASP A 127 -1.39 -32.66 3.27
N VAL A 128 -1.63 -31.80 2.28
CA VAL A 128 -2.60 -32.15 1.22
C VAL A 128 -1.91 -33.03 0.18
N ASN A 129 -2.05 -34.35 0.36
CA ASN A 129 -1.83 -35.33 -0.70
C ASN A 129 -2.84 -35.03 -1.82
N TYR A 130 -2.44 -34.33 -2.88
CA TYR A 130 -3.25 -34.16 -4.08
C TYR A 130 -3.23 -35.48 -4.88
N PRO A 131 -4.31 -36.28 -4.88
CA PRO A 131 -4.33 -37.48 -5.69
C PRO A 131 -4.55 -37.06 -7.15
N GLY A 132 -3.48 -37.08 -7.93
CA GLY A 132 -3.54 -37.03 -9.39
C GLY A 132 -3.07 -35.72 -10.02
N ARG A 133 -1.76 -35.59 -10.25
CA ARG A 133 -1.24 -34.68 -11.28
C ARG A 133 0.16 -35.09 -11.80
N TRP A 134 0.15 -35.89 -12.88
CA TRP A 134 1.17 -36.12 -13.93
C TRP A 134 2.64 -36.35 -13.53
N LYS A 135 3.07 -37.62 -13.55
CA LYS A 135 4.48 -37.99 -13.79
C LYS A 135 4.83 -37.70 -15.25
N ARG A 136 5.28 -36.47 -15.56
CA ARG A 136 5.91 -36.17 -16.84
C ARG A 136 7.34 -36.69 -16.81
N GLY A 137 7.66 -37.56 -17.77
CA GLY A 137 8.90 -38.32 -17.81
C GLY A 137 10.16 -37.45 -17.80
N MET A 138 11.11 -37.85 -16.98
CA MET A 138 12.53 -37.59 -17.19
C MET A 138 13.25 -38.94 -17.14
N ARG A 139 13.55 -39.47 -18.32
CA ARG A 139 14.72 -40.33 -18.56
C ARG A 139 15.26 -39.98 -19.95
N GLY A 140 16.13 -38.97 -20.01
CA GLY A 140 17.32 -39.04 -20.85
C GLY A 140 18.43 -39.56 -19.93
N SER A 141 19.03 -40.72 -20.19
CA SER A 141 19.94 -41.10 -21.27
C SER A 141 21.38 -41.03 -20.76
N ALA A 142 21.98 -42.18 -20.49
CA ALA A 142 23.42 -42.43 -20.57
C ALA A 142 23.63 -43.95 -20.42
N PHE A 143 24.14 -44.53 -21.51
CA PHE A 143 24.93 -45.77 -21.63
C PHE A 143 24.77 -46.90 -20.60
#